data_AF-B2FW63-F1
#
_entry.id   AF-B2FW63-F1
#
_cell.length_a   1.000
_cell.length_b   1.000
_cell.length_c   1.000
_cell.angle_alpha   90.00
_cell.angle_beta   90.00
_cell.angle_gamma   90.00
#
_symmetry.space_group_name_H-M   'P 1'
#
loop_
_entity.id
_entity.type
_entity.pdbx_description
1 polymer ?
#
loop_
_entity_poly.entity_id
_entity_poly.type
_entity_poly.pdbx_seq_one_letter_code
_entity_poly.pdbx_strand_id
1 'polypeptide(L)'
;KFVRLREYNIHTNPDCVYENDLKDCSDDMIDLVPQAVIPHPEYDSESSNQQHDIALIRIEQTPPFTDFLRSICLPEQNFESSATPGKKLSVSGWGRTDIFKDNLGPDVLSPIKLKLSLPYVEREKCSKTFRPWSFALGPGQMCAGGERAKDTCAGDSGSPLMSYDMKRAIWYITGIVSLGVR
;
A
#
# COMPACT_ATOMS: atom_id res chain seq x y z
N LYS A 1 19.26 -7.25 -1.42
CA LYS A 1 17.85 -6.81 -1.31
C LYS A 1 17.26 -7.48 -0.09
N PHE A 2 16.45 -6.78 0.70
CA PHE A 2 15.84 -7.29 1.94
C PHE A 2 14.35 -6.94 1.99
N VAL A 3 13.59 -7.63 2.83
CA VAL A 3 12.26 -7.22 3.30
C VAL A 3 12.45 -6.65 4.70
N ARG A 4 12.14 -5.37 4.89
CA ARG A 4 12.15 -4.74 6.21
C ARG A 4 10.78 -4.82 6.85
N LEU A 5 10.74 -5.28 8.09
CA LEU A 5 9.54 -5.34 8.93
C LEU A 5 9.67 -4.39 10.12
N ARG A 6 8.53 -4.02 10.73
CA ARG A 6 8.41 -3.14 11.91
C ARG A 6 8.83 -1.67 11.71
N GLU A 7 9.18 -1.29 10.48
CA GLU A 7 9.58 0.07 10.15
C GLU A 7 8.44 1.09 10.34
N TYR A 8 8.81 2.28 10.81
CA TYR A 8 7.96 3.46 10.85
C TYR A 8 8.72 4.70 10.35
N ASN A 9 9.88 5.03 10.90
CA ASN A 9 10.74 6.11 10.43
C ASN A 9 12.11 5.60 9.95
N ILE A 10 12.37 5.70 8.64
CA ILE A 10 13.54 5.12 7.98
C ILE A 10 14.90 5.67 8.44
N HIS A 11 14.91 6.73 9.25
CA HIS A 11 16.12 7.36 9.77
C HIS A 11 16.39 7.04 11.25
N THR A 12 15.46 6.39 11.95
CA THR A 12 15.58 6.08 13.38
C THR A 12 15.29 4.61 13.64
N ASN A 13 15.93 4.06 14.68
CA ASN A 13 15.67 2.69 15.15
C ASN A 13 16.26 2.50 16.57
N PRO A 14 15.46 2.18 17.60
CA PRO A 14 14.00 2.09 17.58
C PRO A 14 13.36 3.47 17.38
N ASP A 15 12.11 3.48 16.94
CA ASP A 15 11.34 4.71 16.79
C ASP A 15 10.68 5.07 18.11
N CYS A 16 10.97 6.27 18.63
CA CYS A 16 10.50 6.68 19.94
C CYS A 16 9.75 8.02 19.89
N VAL A 17 8.69 8.11 20.69
CA VAL A 17 7.92 9.32 20.96
C VAL A 17 8.02 9.68 22.45
N TYR A 18 7.94 10.97 22.76
CA TYR A 18 7.94 11.47 24.13
C TYR A 18 6.60 12.14 24.42
N GLU A 19 5.85 11.62 25.39
CA GLU A 19 4.62 12.22 25.89
C GLU A 19 4.67 12.33 27.41
N ASN A 20 4.47 13.54 27.97
CA ASN A 20 4.46 13.78 29.42
C ASN A 20 5.69 13.20 30.17
N ASP A 21 6.90 13.44 29.64
CA ASP A 21 8.17 12.90 30.13
C ASP A 21 8.31 11.36 30.10
N LEU A 22 7.34 10.66 29.52
CA LEU A 22 7.43 9.22 29.24
C LEU A 22 7.92 9.00 27.82
N LYS A 23 8.94 8.15 27.70
CA LYS A 23 9.48 7.69 26.42
C LYS A 23 8.81 6.37 26.05
N ASP A 24 8.07 6.37 24.96
CA ASP A 24 7.49 5.17 24.37
C ASP A 24 8.20 4.87 23.05
N CYS A 25 8.64 3.62 22.87
CA CYS A 25 9.44 3.19 21.72
C CYS A 25 8.84 1.96 21.07
N SER A 26 8.96 1.90 19.74
CA SER A 26 8.67 0.69 18.98
C SER A 26 9.68 -0.42 19.25
N ASP A 27 9.33 -1.63 18.83
CA ASP A 27 10.33 -2.68 18.59
C ASP A 27 11.34 -2.22 17.52
N ASP A 28 12.54 -2.80 17.55
CA ASP A 28 13.54 -2.64 16.49
C ASP A 28 13.01 -3.16 15.14
N MET A 29 13.40 -2.47 14.07
CA MET A 29 13.22 -2.95 12.70
C MET A 29 13.96 -4.27 12.46
N ILE A 30 13.46 -5.08 11.52
CA ILE A 30 14.08 -6.34 11.15
C ILE A 30 14.25 -6.40 9.63
N ASP A 31 15.48 -6.60 9.18
CA ASP A 31 15.80 -6.86 7.77
C ASP A 31 15.93 -8.37 7.53
N LEU A 32 15.10 -8.88 6.62
CA LEU A 32 15.07 -10.30 6.26
C LEU A 32 15.51 -10.48 4.81
N VAL A 33 16.34 -11.49 4.56
CA VAL A 33 16.74 -11.84 3.19
C VAL A 33 15.62 -12.66 2.53
N PRO A 34 15.13 -12.25 1.34
CA PRO A 34 14.20 -13.05 0.56
C PRO A 34 14.84 -14.37 0.14
N GLN A 35 14.15 -15.49 0.41
CA GLN A 35 14.52 -16.80 -0.13
C GLN A 35 14.01 -17.01 -1.55
N ALA A 36 12.86 -16.44 -1.88
CA ALA A 36 12.29 -16.52 -3.23
C ALA A 36 11.40 -15.30 -3.52
N VAL A 37 11.34 -14.93 -4.79
CA VAL A 37 10.37 -14.00 -5.36
C VAL A 37 9.60 -14.78 -6.42
N ILE A 38 8.30 -14.88 -6.25
CA ILE A 38 7.42 -15.73 -7.06
C ILE A 38 6.38 -14.82 -7.71
N PRO A 39 6.65 -14.27 -8.91
CA PRO A 39 5.67 -13.49 -9.65
C PRO A 39 4.52 -14.39 -10.12
N HIS A 40 3.35 -13.80 -10.36
CA HIS A 40 2.25 -14.51 -11.01
C HIS A 40 2.72 -15.06 -12.37
N PRO A 41 2.44 -16.32 -12.72
CA PRO A 41 2.94 -16.94 -13.95
C PRO A 41 2.44 -16.26 -15.23
N GLU A 42 1.29 -15.58 -15.16
CA GLU A 42 0.68 -14.82 -16.27
C GLU A 42 1.03 -13.31 -16.23
N TYR A 43 1.90 -12.86 -15.32
CA TYR A 43 2.36 -11.47 -15.33
C TYR A 43 3.28 -11.23 -16.53
N ASP A 44 3.00 -10.18 -17.30
CA ASP A 44 3.81 -9.73 -18.43
C ASP A 44 4.29 -8.31 -18.17
N SER A 45 5.60 -8.16 -17.95
CA SER A 45 6.23 -6.87 -17.67
C SER A 45 6.21 -5.91 -18.85
N GLU A 46 6.10 -6.43 -20.08
CA GLU A 46 6.05 -5.63 -21.30
C GLU A 46 4.62 -5.15 -21.62
N SER A 47 3.61 -5.72 -20.95
CA SER A 47 2.22 -5.34 -21.14
C SER A 47 1.92 -3.98 -20.51
N SER A 48 1.45 -3.03 -21.30
CA SER A 48 0.98 -1.73 -20.81
C SER A 48 -0.20 -1.83 -19.84
N ASN A 49 -0.93 -2.96 -19.84
CA ASN A 49 -2.11 -3.15 -19.00
C ASN A 49 -1.77 -3.71 -17.61
N GLN A 50 -0.54 -4.19 -17.34
CA GLN A 50 -0.11 -4.68 -16.02
C GLN A 50 -1.11 -5.67 -15.39
N GLN A 51 -1.63 -6.61 -16.19
CA GLN A 51 -2.50 -7.67 -15.69
C GLN A 51 -1.70 -8.65 -14.84
N HIS A 52 -2.33 -9.21 -13.82
CA HIS A 52 -1.68 -10.15 -12.88
C HIS A 52 -0.46 -9.57 -12.15
N ASP A 53 -0.42 -8.25 -11.94
CA ASP A 53 0.66 -7.58 -11.20
C ASP A 53 0.60 -7.90 -9.70
N ILE A 54 1.07 -9.10 -9.36
CA ILE A 54 1.18 -9.63 -8.01
C ILE A 54 2.34 -10.61 -7.94
N ALA A 55 3.06 -10.59 -6.82
CA ALA A 55 4.12 -11.53 -6.52
C ALA A 55 4.11 -11.91 -5.04
N LEU A 56 4.61 -13.10 -4.72
CA LEU A 56 4.90 -13.51 -3.35
C LEU A 56 6.41 -13.39 -3.07
N ILE A 57 6.75 -12.90 -1.89
CA ILE A 57 8.12 -12.91 -1.38
C ILE A 57 8.19 -13.88 -0.21
N ARG A 58 8.96 -14.96 -0.36
CA ARG A 58 9.17 -15.93 0.71
C ARG A 58 10.36 -15.51 1.55
N ILE A 59 10.14 -15.35 2.85
CA ILE A 59 11.19 -15.18 3.87
C ILE A 59 11.44 -16.51 4.57
N GLU A 60 12.64 -16.70 5.13
CA GLU A 60 13.06 -17.95 5.75
C GLU A 60 12.24 -18.30 6.99
N GLN A 61 12.11 -17.33 7.89
CA GLN A 61 11.41 -17.48 9.15
C GLN A 61 10.57 -16.23 9.41
N THR A 62 9.31 -16.44 9.76
CA THR A 62 8.41 -15.36 10.18
C THR A 62 8.77 -14.97 11.61
N PRO A 63 9.14 -13.71 11.89
CA PRO A 63 9.36 -13.27 13.25
C PRO A 63 8.07 -13.37 14.08
N PRO A 64 8.16 -13.54 15.41
CA PRO A 64 6.98 -13.51 16.27
C PRO A 64 6.17 -12.23 16.09
N PHE A 65 4.85 -12.36 16.14
CA PHE A 65 3.96 -11.20 16.12
C PHE A 65 4.14 -10.36 17.37
N THR A 66 4.10 -9.04 17.17
CA THR A 66 4.14 -8.02 18.21
C THR A 66 3.12 -6.95 17.88
N ASP A 67 3.04 -5.90 18.68
CA ASP A 67 2.14 -4.78 18.36
C ASP A 67 2.61 -3.98 17.13
N PHE A 68 3.89 -4.11 16.76
CA PHE A 68 4.49 -3.47 15.57
C PHE A 68 4.62 -4.43 14.38
N LEU A 69 4.26 -5.71 14.53
CA LEU A 69 4.28 -6.70 13.46
C LEU A 69 3.08 -7.64 13.54
N ARG A 70 2.13 -7.49 12.61
CA ARG A 70 1.02 -8.42 12.40
C ARG A 70 0.75 -8.63 10.92
N SER A 71 0.21 -9.80 10.58
CA SER A 71 -0.31 -10.08 9.25
C SER A 71 -1.62 -9.33 9.01
N ILE A 72 -1.86 -8.88 7.78
CA ILE A 72 -3.17 -8.41 7.33
C ILE A 72 -4.02 -9.61 6.86
N CYS A 73 -5.34 -9.51 6.96
CA CYS A 73 -6.23 -10.55 6.46
C CYS A 73 -6.39 -10.50 4.94
N LEU A 74 -6.47 -11.66 4.29
CA LEU A 74 -6.88 -11.78 2.90
C LEU A 74 -8.42 -11.77 2.80
N PRO A 75 -8.99 -11.25 1.71
CA PRO A 75 -10.44 -11.19 1.54
C PRO A 75 -10.99 -12.59 1.23
N GLU A 76 -12.08 -12.98 1.88
CA GLU A 76 -12.75 -14.29 1.68
C GLU A 76 -13.49 -14.37 0.33
N GLN A 77 -13.88 -13.23 -0.22
CA GLN A 77 -14.59 -13.09 -1.48
C GLN A 77 -13.97 -11.93 -2.28
N ASN A 78 -14.26 -11.88 -3.59
CA ASN A 78 -13.84 -10.75 -4.41
C ASN A 78 -14.37 -9.44 -3.77
N PHE A 79 -13.47 -8.51 -3.47
CA PHE A 79 -13.85 -7.24 -2.88
C PHE A 79 -14.87 -6.48 -3.75
N GLU A 80 -14.67 -6.46 -5.08
CA GLU A 80 -15.54 -5.73 -6.01
C GLU A 80 -17.00 -6.21 -5.97
N SER A 81 -17.25 -7.49 -5.66
CA SER A 81 -18.62 -8.02 -5.60
C SER A 81 -19.44 -7.50 -4.42
N SER A 82 -18.78 -6.91 -3.41
CA SER A 82 -19.41 -6.34 -2.22
C SER A 82 -19.10 -4.86 -2.01
N ALA A 83 -18.29 -4.27 -2.87
CA ALA A 83 -17.83 -2.89 -2.74
C ALA A 83 -18.88 -1.90 -3.25
N THR A 84 -19.20 -0.91 -2.42
CA THR A 84 -20.02 0.24 -2.83
C THR A 84 -19.12 1.38 -3.31
N PRO A 85 -19.42 2.03 -4.45
CA PRO A 85 -18.69 3.22 -4.88
C PRO A 85 -18.60 4.25 -3.76
N GLY A 86 -17.43 4.85 -3.57
CA GLY A 86 -17.17 5.78 -2.47
C GLY A 86 -16.78 5.13 -1.13
N LYS A 87 -16.84 3.79 -1.00
CA LYS A 87 -16.30 3.08 0.18
C LYS A 87 -14.86 3.50 0.41
N LYS A 88 -14.57 3.97 1.62
CA LYS A 88 -13.23 4.44 1.97
C LYS A 88 -12.28 3.26 2.13
N LEU A 89 -11.20 3.33 1.37
CA LEU A 89 -10.04 2.45 1.39
C LEU A 89 -8.85 3.22 1.94
N SER A 90 -7.90 2.50 2.50
CA SER A 90 -6.68 3.07 3.05
C SER A 90 -5.48 2.50 2.34
N VAL A 91 -4.59 3.37 1.88
CA VAL A 91 -3.24 3.00 1.48
C VAL A 91 -2.27 3.45 2.56
N SER A 92 -1.17 2.74 2.75
CA SER A 92 -0.09 3.16 3.63
C SER A 92 1.26 2.87 3.01
N GLY A 93 2.23 3.75 3.23
CA GLY A 93 3.56 3.62 2.66
C GLY A 93 4.46 4.80 2.99
N TRP A 94 5.61 4.84 2.31
CA TRP A 94 6.62 5.89 2.41
C TRP A 94 6.79 6.62 1.06
N GLY A 95 5.76 6.58 0.21
CA GLY A 95 5.76 7.21 -1.10
C GLY A 95 5.98 8.72 -1.08
N ARG A 96 6.06 9.30 -2.28
CA ARG A 96 6.31 10.74 -2.45
C ARG A 96 5.20 11.57 -1.83
N THR A 97 5.58 12.65 -1.17
CA THR A 97 4.64 13.54 -0.47
C THR A 97 5.15 14.98 -0.44
N ASP A 98 4.21 15.93 -0.49
CA ASP A 98 4.48 17.35 -0.32
C ASP A 98 4.49 17.79 1.16
N ILE A 99 4.16 16.90 2.09
CA ILE A 99 4.10 17.22 3.54
C ILE A 99 5.45 17.71 4.07
N PHE A 100 6.55 17.14 3.56
CA PHE A 100 7.91 17.48 3.99
C PHE A 100 8.59 18.52 3.08
N LYS A 101 7.85 19.16 2.17
CA LYS A 101 8.45 20.03 1.16
C LYS A 101 9.24 21.21 1.74
N ASP A 102 8.77 21.75 2.86
CA ASP A 102 9.37 22.93 3.48
C ASP A 102 10.73 22.59 4.14
N ASN A 103 10.96 21.31 4.48
CA ASN A 103 12.18 20.84 5.15
C ASN A 103 13.11 20.05 4.21
N LEU A 104 12.57 19.27 3.28
CA LEU A 104 13.32 18.32 2.45
C LEU A 104 13.27 18.67 0.94
N GLY A 105 12.45 19.64 0.54
CA GLY A 105 12.22 20.00 -0.87
C GLY A 105 11.01 19.30 -1.50
N PRO A 106 10.59 19.73 -2.71
CA PRO A 106 9.42 19.16 -3.39
C PRO A 106 9.65 17.69 -3.84
N ASP A 107 8.57 16.93 -4.00
CA ASP A 107 8.56 15.56 -4.55
C ASP A 107 9.48 14.55 -3.80
N VAL A 108 9.65 14.72 -2.49
CA VAL A 108 10.47 13.84 -1.64
C VAL A 108 9.72 12.60 -1.16
N LEU A 109 10.45 11.49 -0.95
CA LEU A 109 9.92 10.33 -0.25
C LEU A 109 9.70 10.67 1.22
N SER A 110 8.61 10.14 1.80
CA SER A 110 8.34 10.33 3.21
C SER A 110 9.33 9.53 4.06
N PRO A 111 10.04 10.13 5.02
CA PRO A 111 10.87 9.36 5.94
C PRO A 111 10.03 8.55 6.94
N ILE A 112 8.80 8.99 7.20
CA ILE A 112 7.85 8.33 8.11
C ILE A 112 6.74 7.63 7.34
N LYS A 113 6.19 6.55 7.89
CA LYS A 113 5.06 5.84 7.28
C LYS A 113 3.81 6.71 7.34
N LEU A 114 3.20 6.96 6.19
CA LEU A 114 1.96 7.72 6.07
C LEU A 114 0.80 6.80 5.70
N LYS A 115 -0.41 7.32 5.88
CA LYS A 115 -1.66 6.69 5.48
C LYS A 115 -2.55 7.70 4.77
N LEU A 116 -3.13 7.27 3.64
CA LEU A 116 -4.06 8.07 2.87
C LEU A 116 -5.39 7.32 2.69
N SER A 117 -6.50 8.04 2.83
CA SER A 117 -7.86 7.52 2.61
C SER A 117 -8.36 7.89 1.23
N LEU A 118 -8.74 6.88 0.43
CA LEU A 118 -9.19 7.02 -0.95
C LEU A 118 -10.57 6.37 -1.12
N PRO A 119 -11.47 6.96 -1.91
CA PRO A 119 -12.73 6.29 -2.25
C PRO A 119 -12.50 5.19 -3.29
N TYR A 120 -13.18 4.05 -3.15
CA TYR A 120 -13.33 3.09 -4.24
C TYR A 120 -14.06 3.74 -5.43
N VAL A 121 -13.55 3.53 -6.63
CA VAL A 121 -14.09 4.04 -7.89
C VAL A 121 -14.60 2.87 -8.71
N GLU A 122 -15.86 2.94 -9.12
CA GLU A 122 -16.47 1.91 -9.96
C GLU A 122 -15.76 1.76 -11.31
N ARG A 123 -15.78 0.53 -11.82
CA ARG A 123 -15.05 0.12 -13.03
C ARG A 123 -15.33 0.98 -14.25
N GLU A 124 -16.59 1.35 -14.49
CA GLU A 124 -16.99 2.17 -15.65
C GLU A 124 -16.35 3.56 -15.59
N LYS A 125 -16.46 4.23 -14.43
CA LYS A 125 -15.87 5.55 -14.21
C LYS A 125 -14.36 5.49 -14.32
N CYS A 126 -13.73 4.47 -13.73
CA CYS A 126 -12.30 4.29 -13.83
C CYS A 126 -11.83 4.09 -15.28
N SER A 127 -12.52 3.23 -16.03
CA SER A 127 -12.20 2.97 -17.44
C SER A 127 -12.25 4.26 -18.27
N LYS A 128 -13.19 5.17 -18.01
CA LYS A 128 -13.26 6.49 -18.67
C LYS A 128 -12.04 7.37 -18.36
N THR A 129 -11.57 7.36 -17.11
CA THR A 129 -10.38 8.13 -16.69
C THR A 129 -9.09 7.64 -17.35
N PHE A 130 -8.95 6.33 -17.56
CA PHE A 130 -7.74 5.74 -18.13
C PHE A 130 -7.71 5.67 -19.67
N ARG A 131 -8.85 5.91 -20.35
CA ARG A 131 -8.92 5.94 -21.83
C ARG A 131 -7.85 6.81 -22.51
N PRO A 132 -7.55 8.04 -22.04
CA PRO A 132 -6.51 8.88 -22.66
C PRO A 132 -5.10 8.28 -22.58
N TRP A 133 -4.86 7.33 -21.69
CA TRP A 133 -3.58 6.68 -21.44
C TRP A 133 -3.44 5.34 -22.17
N SER A 134 -4.37 5.00 -23.08
CA SER A 134 -4.42 3.71 -23.77
C SER A 134 -4.40 2.49 -22.84
N PHE A 135 -4.83 2.67 -21.60
CA PHE A 135 -4.91 1.62 -20.59
C PHE A 135 -6.33 1.04 -20.55
N ALA A 136 -6.43 -0.27 -20.68
CA ALA A 136 -7.67 -1.00 -20.58
C ALA A 136 -7.73 -1.76 -19.26
N LEU A 137 -8.61 -1.31 -18.37
CA LEU A 137 -8.83 -1.99 -17.09
C LEU A 137 -9.31 -3.43 -17.36
N GLY A 138 -8.55 -4.41 -16.90
CA GLY A 138 -8.76 -5.86 -17.07
C GLY A 138 -9.37 -6.53 -15.83
N PRO A 139 -9.73 -7.82 -15.90
CA PRO A 139 -10.15 -8.60 -14.74
C PRO A 139 -9.06 -8.58 -13.65
N GLY A 140 -9.47 -8.55 -12.37
CA GLY A 140 -8.53 -8.51 -11.24
C GLY A 140 -7.91 -7.14 -10.98
N GLN A 141 -8.33 -6.09 -11.70
CA GLN A 141 -7.90 -4.72 -11.49
C GLN A 141 -9.07 -3.84 -11.06
N MET A 142 -8.81 -2.98 -10.09
CA MET A 142 -9.77 -2.04 -9.50
C MET A 142 -9.14 -0.66 -9.32
N CYS A 143 -9.96 0.34 -8.99
CA CYS A 143 -9.50 1.72 -8.86
C CYS A 143 -9.93 2.35 -7.54
N ALA A 144 -9.05 3.17 -6.98
CA ALA A 144 -9.33 3.98 -5.80
C ALA A 144 -8.71 5.36 -5.98
N GLY A 145 -9.40 6.42 -5.56
CA GLY A 145 -8.94 7.80 -5.69
C GLY A 145 -9.81 8.65 -6.60
N GLY A 146 -9.17 9.53 -7.39
CA GLY A 146 -9.86 10.56 -8.18
C GLY A 146 -10.37 11.74 -7.34
N GLU A 147 -9.88 11.89 -6.11
CA GLU A 147 -10.07 13.10 -5.30
C GLU A 147 -8.90 14.07 -5.59
N ARG A 148 -9.22 15.30 -6.01
CA ARG A 148 -8.21 16.34 -6.31
C ARG A 148 -7.29 16.53 -5.10
N ALA A 149 -5.97 16.50 -5.34
CA ALA A 149 -4.91 16.65 -4.33
C ALA A 149 -4.82 15.51 -3.29
N LYS A 150 -5.42 14.35 -3.57
CA LYS A 150 -5.23 13.11 -2.80
C LYS A 150 -4.88 11.99 -3.77
N ASP A 151 -3.64 12.00 -4.22
CA ASP A 151 -3.13 11.01 -5.16
C ASP A 151 -2.16 10.06 -4.47
N THR A 152 -2.26 8.78 -4.84
CA THR A 152 -1.24 7.78 -4.54
C THR A 152 -0.16 7.87 -5.60
N CYS A 153 0.66 8.89 -5.47
CA CYS A 153 1.73 9.14 -6.42
C CYS A 153 2.96 8.28 -6.08
N ALA A 154 3.92 8.32 -7.01
CA ALA A 154 5.12 7.49 -7.06
C ALA A 154 5.79 7.18 -5.70
N GLY A 155 6.21 5.93 -5.53
CA GLY A 155 6.91 5.44 -4.33
C GLY A 155 6.09 4.45 -3.49
N ASP A 156 4.80 4.29 -3.79
CA ASP A 156 3.91 3.31 -3.14
C ASP A 156 3.64 2.05 -3.98
N SER A 157 4.41 1.77 -5.03
CA SER A 157 4.21 0.55 -5.84
C SER A 157 4.42 -0.70 -4.98
N GLY A 158 3.48 -1.65 -5.04
CA GLY A 158 3.44 -2.82 -4.16
C GLY A 158 2.82 -2.56 -2.78
N SER A 159 2.50 -1.31 -2.42
CA SER A 159 1.87 -0.99 -1.14
C SER A 159 0.44 -1.55 -1.04
N PRO A 160 -0.05 -1.84 0.18
CA PRO A 160 -1.38 -2.41 0.37
C PRO A 160 -2.47 -1.35 0.20
N LEU A 161 -3.51 -1.69 -0.56
CA LEU A 161 -4.80 -1.02 -0.53
C LEU A 161 -5.72 -1.81 0.39
N MET A 162 -6.15 -1.22 1.50
CA MET A 162 -6.78 -1.91 2.62
C MET A 162 -8.20 -1.41 2.84
N SER A 163 -9.07 -2.32 3.29
CA SER A 163 -10.40 -1.98 3.80
C SER A 163 -10.53 -2.40 5.25
N TYR A 164 -11.34 -1.66 6.00
CA TYR A 164 -11.62 -1.95 7.40
C TYR A 164 -13.05 -2.46 7.56
N ASP A 165 -13.20 -3.64 8.15
CA ASP A 165 -14.49 -4.18 8.55
C ASP A 165 -14.85 -3.66 9.95
N MET A 166 -15.77 -2.69 10.00
CA MET A 166 -16.24 -2.10 11.26
C MET A 166 -16.94 -3.11 12.19
N LYS A 167 -17.52 -4.18 11.66
CA LYS A 167 -18.24 -5.18 12.47
C LYS A 167 -17.28 -6.15 13.13
N ARG A 168 -16.24 -6.58 12.40
CA ARG A 168 -15.21 -7.51 12.88
C ARG A 168 -14.03 -6.81 13.55
N ALA A 169 -13.90 -5.49 13.36
CA ALA A 169 -12.73 -4.70 13.76
C ALA A 169 -11.41 -5.21 13.16
N ILE A 170 -11.43 -5.61 11.89
CA ILE A 170 -10.31 -6.25 11.19
C ILE A 170 -9.98 -5.50 9.89
N TRP A 171 -8.68 -5.41 9.59
CA TRP A 171 -8.16 -4.91 8.32
C TRP A 171 -7.99 -6.05 7.32
N TYR A 172 -8.48 -5.82 6.10
CA TYR A 172 -8.31 -6.71 4.96
C TYR A 172 -7.48 -6.01 3.89
N ILE A 173 -6.57 -6.75 3.24
CA ILE A 173 -6.00 -6.30 1.97
C ILE A 173 -7.05 -6.49 0.87
N THR A 174 -7.33 -5.42 0.15
CA THR A 174 -8.33 -5.36 -0.92
C THR A 174 -7.68 -5.25 -2.29
N GLY A 175 -6.47 -4.68 -2.35
CA GLY A 175 -5.69 -4.60 -3.58
C GLY A 175 -4.23 -4.29 -3.29
N ILE A 176 -3.44 -4.25 -4.35
CA ILE A 176 -2.02 -3.89 -4.34
C ILE A 176 -1.87 -2.71 -5.29
N VAL A 177 -1.13 -1.68 -4.88
CA VAL A 177 -0.86 -0.52 -5.74
C VAL A 177 0.05 -0.97 -6.90
N SER A 178 -0.50 -0.96 -8.11
CA SER A 178 0.20 -1.32 -9.35
C SER A 178 0.56 -0.06 -10.15
N LEU A 179 -0.46 0.62 -10.69
CA LEU A 179 -0.33 1.81 -11.51
C LEU A 179 -1.05 3.00 -10.86
N GLY A 180 -0.40 4.16 -10.84
CA GLY A 180 -0.99 5.45 -10.50
C GLY A 180 -0.85 6.41 -11.67
N VAL A 181 -1.88 7.21 -11.94
CA VAL A 181 -1.85 8.33 -12.88
C VAL A 181 -1.96 9.63 -12.07
N ARG A 182 -1.17 10.64 -12.43
CA ARG A 182 -1.20 11.99 -11.85
C ARG A 182 -2.04 12.91 -12.73
#